data_AF-A0A316ZE75-F1
#
_entry.id   AF-A0A316ZE75-F1
#
_cell.length_a   1.000
_cell.length_b   1.000
_cell.length_c   1.000
_cell.angle_alpha   90.00
_cell.angle_beta   90.00
_cell.angle_gamma   90.00
#
_symmetry.space_group_name_H-M   'P 1'
#
loop_
_entity.id
_entity.type
_entity.pdbx_description
1 polymer ?
#
loop_
_entity_poly.entity_id
_entity_poly.type
_entity_poly.pdbx_seq_one_letter_code
_entity_poly.pdbx_strand_id
1 'polypeptide(L)'
;MTIGFSLPPAVRDSYLCYDGQELESKESCSDGIFFGLPLLSIEQITQEWRFWRNVDEDPSSGANDEVRGWMTSCPAGWVRSEYSCRGWLPLITDHVGNYIGVDLSPAPSGGGAPGQVILFGRDFDTKVVLWRGEGEGGWGRFLQFVAEELEAGEMWSLEEVNSGSEDEEDTVGYESYFSGGGSGAGLGGGDRGGSGAAGFRLTGDYKGWPVL
;
A
#
# COMPACT_ATOMS: atom_id res chain seq x y z
N MET A 1 -5.16 -24.02 0.96
CA MET A 1 -5.15 -23.58 -0.46
C MET A 1 -3.69 -23.41 -0.89
N THR A 2 -3.34 -23.72 -2.13
CA THR A 2 -1.96 -23.61 -2.61
C THR A 2 -1.91 -22.82 -3.91
N ILE A 3 -1.23 -21.67 -3.90
CA ILE A 3 -0.91 -20.86 -5.10
C ILE A 3 -0.01 -21.63 -6.10
N GLY A 4 0.63 -22.71 -5.63
CA GLY A 4 1.47 -23.62 -6.41
C GLY A 4 2.84 -23.05 -6.77
N PHE A 5 3.28 -22.04 -6.01
CA PHE A 5 4.62 -21.50 -6.00
C PHE A 5 5.11 -21.45 -4.55
N SER A 6 6.43 -21.51 -4.35
CA SER A 6 7.02 -21.26 -3.04
C SER A 6 7.15 -19.76 -2.82
N LEU A 7 6.77 -19.28 -1.63
CA LEU A 7 7.00 -17.89 -1.27
C LEU A 7 8.50 -17.62 -1.15
N PRO A 8 9.01 -16.52 -1.75
CA PRO A 8 10.39 -16.08 -1.53
C PRO A 8 10.67 -15.94 -0.03
N PRO A 9 11.87 -16.32 0.45
CA PRO A 9 12.22 -16.22 1.88
C PRO A 9 11.93 -14.83 2.45
N ALA A 10 12.37 -13.76 1.78
CA ALA A 10 12.14 -12.39 2.24
C ALA A 10 10.65 -12.01 2.39
N VAL A 11 9.77 -12.53 1.53
CA VAL A 11 8.31 -12.29 1.68
C VAL A 11 7.80 -13.02 2.92
N ARG A 12 8.17 -14.29 3.08
CA ARG A 12 7.78 -15.09 4.24
C ARG A 12 8.25 -14.46 5.55
N ASP A 13 9.50 -14.02 5.60
CA ASP A 13 10.10 -13.42 6.79
C ASP A 13 9.40 -12.11 7.14
N SER A 14 9.06 -11.27 6.14
CA SER A 14 8.25 -10.06 6.32
C SER A 14 6.89 -10.37 6.96
N TYR A 15 6.19 -11.40 6.46
CA TYR A 15 4.86 -11.78 6.96
C TYR A 15 4.89 -12.53 8.29
N LEU A 16 6.04 -13.08 8.69
CA LEU A 16 6.25 -13.61 10.04
C LEU A 16 6.42 -12.49 11.07
N CYS A 17 6.78 -11.28 10.65
CA CYS A 17 6.82 -10.10 11.51
C CYS A 17 5.45 -9.41 11.59
N TYR A 18 4.84 -9.11 10.44
CA TYR A 18 3.57 -8.38 10.35
C TYR A 18 2.67 -8.95 9.25
N ASP A 19 1.43 -9.30 9.58
CA ASP A 19 0.45 -9.86 8.63
C ASP A 19 -0.41 -8.75 7.99
N GLY A 20 0.23 -7.91 7.19
CA GLY A 20 -0.44 -6.78 6.53
C GLY A 20 -0.75 -5.61 7.47
N GLN A 21 -1.67 -4.75 7.04
CA GLN A 21 -2.11 -3.56 7.75
C GLN A 21 -3.64 -3.57 7.94
N GLU A 22 -4.09 -3.30 9.16
CA GLU A 22 -5.51 -3.20 9.51
C GLU A 22 -5.94 -1.73 9.58
N LEU A 23 -6.58 -1.23 8.51
CA LEU A 23 -7.01 0.18 8.39
C LEU A 23 -8.25 0.52 9.22
N GLU A 24 -9.05 -0.48 9.61
CA GLU A 24 -10.35 -0.25 10.28
C GLU A 24 -10.23 -0.06 11.81
N SER A 25 -9.01 -0.09 12.35
CA SER A 25 -8.79 -0.27 13.79
C SER A 25 -8.69 1.04 14.61
N LYS A 26 -8.32 2.19 14.01
CA LYS A 26 -8.20 3.49 14.73
C LYS A 26 -8.38 4.69 13.79
N GLU A 27 -8.93 5.79 14.34
CA GLU A 27 -9.07 7.10 13.66
C GLU A 27 -7.74 7.69 13.13
N SER A 28 -6.59 7.21 13.61
CA SER A 28 -5.25 7.69 13.24
C SER A 28 -4.47 6.78 12.28
N CYS A 29 -5.06 5.68 11.79
CA CYS A 29 -4.40 4.75 10.88
C CYS A 29 -5.32 4.37 9.70
N SER A 30 -5.99 5.37 9.12
CA SER A 30 -6.83 5.17 7.92
C SER A 30 -6.02 4.92 6.65
N ASP A 31 -4.74 5.29 6.65
CA ASP A 31 -3.94 5.38 5.43
C ASP A 31 -2.88 4.28 5.36
N GLY A 32 -2.67 3.77 4.14
CA GLY A 32 -1.66 2.75 3.90
C GLY A 32 -0.23 3.24 4.09
N ILE A 33 0.62 2.39 4.67
CA ILE A 33 2.03 2.73 4.98
C ILE A 33 2.86 3.06 3.73
N PHE A 34 2.49 2.58 2.54
CA PHE A 34 3.17 2.89 1.29
C PHE A 34 2.54 4.10 0.61
N PHE A 35 2.71 5.28 1.21
CA PHE A 35 2.21 6.56 0.71
C PHE A 35 0.70 6.54 0.40
N GLY A 36 -0.08 5.96 1.32
CA GLY A 36 -1.53 5.78 1.19
C GLY A 36 -1.95 4.38 0.74
N LEU A 37 -1.03 3.56 0.23
CA LEU A 37 -1.32 2.19 -0.22
C LEU A 37 -1.11 1.16 0.90
N PRO A 38 -2.14 0.40 1.32
CA PRO A 38 -2.00 -0.56 2.40
C PRO A 38 -1.32 -1.86 1.98
N LEU A 39 -0.63 -2.46 2.94
CA LEU A 39 -0.11 -3.82 2.86
C LEU A 39 -1.23 -4.82 3.16
N LEU A 40 -1.49 -5.75 2.25
CA LEU A 40 -2.50 -6.79 2.40
C LEU A 40 -2.07 -7.83 3.45
N SER A 41 -3.03 -8.30 4.25
CA SER A 41 -2.87 -9.52 5.06
C SER A 41 -2.86 -10.77 4.18
N ILE A 42 -2.33 -11.89 4.67
CA ILE A 42 -2.31 -13.19 3.96
C ILE A 42 -3.72 -13.62 3.52
N GLU A 43 -4.73 -13.33 4.35
CA GLU A 43 -6.12 -13.59 3.98
C GLU A 43 -6.55 -12.75 2.78
N GLN A 44 -6.30 -11.43 2.83
CA GLN A 44 -6.65 -10.53 1.72
C GLN A 44 -5.86 -10.89 0.44
N ILE A 45 -4.57 -11.19 0.53
CA ILE A 45 -3.76 -11.69 -0.59
C ILE A 45 -4.44 -12.90 -1.24
N THR A 46 -4.92 -13.83 -0.43
CA THR A 46 -5.60 -15.03 -0.91
C THR A 46 -6.92 -14.69 -1.61
N GLN A 47 -7.68 -13.75 -1.09
CA GLN A 47 -8.95 -13.28 -1.69
C GLN A 47 -8.70 -12.59 -3.03
N GLU A 48 -7.78 -11.63 -3.07
CA GLU A 48 -7.40 -10.91 -4.29
C GLU A 48 -6.87 -11.86 -5.36
N TRP A 49 -5.96 -12.77 -4.99
CA TRP A 49 -5.43 -13.75 -5.93
C TRP A 49 -6.53 -14.64 -6.53
N ARG A 50 -7.52 -15.07 -5.73
CA ARG A 50 -8.68 -15.85 -6.21
C ARG A 50 -9.54 -15.04 -7.17
N PHE A 51 -9.83 -13.79 -6.83
CA PHE A 51 -10.59 -12.90 -7.69
C PHE A 51 -9.94 -12.82 -9.08
N TRP A 52 -8.62 -12.62 -9.14
CA TRP A 52 -7.88 -12.59 -10.40
C TRP A 52 -7.84 -13.93 -11.14
N ARG A 53 -7.99 -15.08 -10.46
CA ARG A 53 -8.17 -16.36 -11.16
C ARG A 53 -9.51 -16.43 -11.89
N ASN A 54 -10.56 -15.83 -11.35
CA ASN A 54 -11.84 -15.76 -12.04
C ASN A 54 -11.76 -14.81 -13.26
N VAL A 55 -10.99 -13.73 -13.14
CA VAL A 55 -10.74 -12.77 -14.23
C VAL A 55 -10.00 -13.42 -15.40
N ASP A 56 -9.09 -14.38 -15.15
CA ASP A 56 -8.37 -15.10 -16.22
C ASP A 56 -9.33 -15.74 -17.25
N GLU A 57 -10.53 -16.15 -16.83
CA GLU A 57 -11.52 -16.85 -17.67
C GLU A 57 -12.57 -15.92 -18.28
N ASP A 58 -12.60 -14.64 -17.91
CA ASP A 58 -13.61 -13.68 -18.38
C ASP A 58 -13.36 -13.23 -19.84
N PRO A 59 -14.29 -13.50 -20.78
CA PRO A 59 -14.14 -13.10 -22.19
C PRO A 59 -14.10 -11.59 -22.42
N SER A 60 -14.55 -10.78 -21.45
CA SER A 60 -14.50 -9.33 -21.54
C SER A 60 -13.17 -8.72 -21.06
N SER A 61 -12.34 -9.52 -20.38
CA SER A 61 -11.08 -9.07 -19.79
C SER A 61 -9.95 -10.08 -19.98
N GLY A 62 -9.69 -10.98 -19.03
CA GLY A 62 -8.50 -11.85 -19.02
C GLY A 62 -8.42 -12.85 -20.17
N ALA A 63 -9.57 -13.34 -20.67
CA ALA A 63 -9.63 -14.24 -21.82
C ALA A 63 -9.81 -13.49 -23.17
N ASN A 64 -9.80 -12.16 -23.16
CA ASN A 64 -9.96 -11.36 -24.37
C ASN A 64 -8.62 -11.19 -25.10
N ASP A 65 -8.54 -11.64 -26.36
CA ASP A 65 -7.31 -11.59 -27.16
C ASP A 65 -6.84 -10.15 -27.46
N GLU A 66 -7.75 -9.18 -27.60
CA GLU A 66 -7.38 -7.78 -27.83
C GLU A 66 -6.74 -7.17 -26.58
N VAL A 67 -7.34 -7.39 -25.41
CA VAL A 67 -6.78 -6.96 -24.11
C VAL A 67 -5.39 -7.57 -23.93
N ARG A 68 -5.24 -8.88 -24.13
CA ARG A 68 -3.94 -9.57 -24.05
C ARG A 68 -2.92 -9.01 -25.04
N GLY A 69 -3.37 -8.61 -26.23
CA GLY A 69 -2.53 -8.02 -27.28
C GLY A 69 -1.92 -6.66 -26.91
N TRP A 70 -2.48 -5.93 -25.95
CA TRP A 70 -1.95 -4.64 -25.48
C TRP A 70 -1.01 -4.76 -24.27
N MET A 71 -0.88 -5.96 -23.70
CA MET A 71 -0.09 -6.17 -22.49
C MET A 71 1.41 -6.10 -22.79
N THR A 72 2.12 -5.25 -22.06
CA THR A 72 3.57 -5.10 -22.22
C THR A 72 4.29 -5.05 -20.88
N SER A 73 5.61 -4.92 -20.93
CA SER A 73 6.47 -4.88 -19.75
C SER A 73 7.52 -3.79 -19.89
N CYS A 74 7.84 -3.15 -18.78
CA CYS A 74 8.97 -2.25 -18.60
C CYS A 74 9.86 -2.77 -17.46
N PRO A 75 11.12 -3.16 -17.72
CA PRO A 75 11.77 -3.25 -19.03
C PRO A 75 11.14 -4.32 -19.94
N ALA A 76 11.30 -4.15 -21.26
CA ALA A 76 10.71 -5.05 -22.25
C ALA A 76 11.08 -6.52 -22.01
N GLY A 77 10.06 -7.37 -21.92
CA GLY A 77 10.19 -8.80 -21.74
C GLY A 77 10.62 -9.26 -20.34
N TRP A 78 10.63 -8.41 -19.31
CA TRP A 78 11.00 -8.84 -17.95
C TRP A 78 9.80 -9.43 -17.19
N VAL A 79 8.62 -8.90 -17.44
CA VAL A 79 7.33 -9.42 -16.96
C VAL A 79 6.59 -10.04 -18.14
N ARG A 80 5.74 -11.05 -17.87
CA ARG A 80 4.90 -11.65 -18.91
C ARG A 80 3.90 -10.63 -19.45
N SER A 81 3.75 -10.58 -20.77
CA SER A 81 2.70 -9.83 -21.48
C SER A 81 1.35 -10.52 -21.33
N GLU A 82 0.77 -10.46 -20.13
CA GLU A 82 -0.53 -11.02 -19.81
C GLU A 82 -1.35 -9.98 -19.02
N TYR A 83 -2.68 -10.07 -19.06
CA TYR A 83 -3.52 -9.20 -18.24
C TYR A 83 -3.33 -9.51 -16.76
N SER A 84 -3.33 -10.80 -16.43
CA SER A 84 -3.12 -11.39 -15.11
C SER A 84 -2.23 -12.63 -15.21
N CYS A 85 -1.53 -12.99 -14.13
CA CYS A 85 -0.71 -14.19 -14.09
C CYS A 85 -0.79 -14.89 -12.73
N ARG A 86 -0.77 -16.23 -12.74
CA ARG A 86 -0.87 -17.04 -11.51
C ARG A 86 0.29 -16.84 -10.55
N GLY A 87 1.46 -16.53 -11.09
CA GLY A 87 2.67 -16.28 -10.31
C GLY A 87 2.79 -14.84 -9.81
N TRP A 88 1.84 -13.96 -10.07
CA TRP A 88 1.86 -12.60 -9.51
C TRP A 88 1.14 -12.59 -8.16
N LEU A 89 1.89 -12.26 -7.11
CA LEU A 89 1.41 -12.22 -5.75
C LEU A 89 1.14 -10.76 -5.35
N PRO A 90 -0.12 -10.31 -5.22
CA PRO A 90 -0.42 -8.95 -4.77
C PRO A 90 -0.03 -8.81 -3.31
N LEU A 91 0.70 -7.75 -2.94
CA LEU A 91 1.10 -7.50 -1.54
C LEU A 91 0.63 -6.13 -1.06
N ILE A 92 0.71 -5.11 -1.91
CA ILE A 92 0.23 -3.75 -1.64
C ILE A 92 -0.90 -3.47 -2.62
N THR A 93 -1.97 -2.81 -2.18
CA THR A 93 -3.16 -2.53 -3.00
C THR A 93 -3.50 -1.04 -3.01
N ASP A 94 -4.18 -0.59 -4.05
CA ASP A 94 -4.90 0.69 -4.06
C ASP A 94 -6.41 0.54 -3.80
N HIS A 95 -6.88 -0.68 -3.50
CA HIS A 95 -8.28 -1.07 -3.33
C HIS A 95 -9.19 -0.87 -4.55
N VAL A 96 -8.64 -0.51 -5.72
CA VAL A 96 -9.41 -0.37 -6.96
C VAL A 96 -8.94 -1.30 -8.09
N GLY A 97 -8.06 -2.24 -7.75
CA GLY A 97 -7.66 -3.35 -8.60
C GLY A 97 -6.23 -3.26 -9.11
N ASN A 98 -5.40 -2.39 -8.53
CA ASN A 98 -3.97 -2.33 -8.83
C ASN A 98 -3.11 -2.67 -7.62
N TYR A 99 -1.93 -3.22 -7.91
CA TYR A 99 -1.08 -3.81 -6.89
C TYR A 99 0.40 -3.58 -7.18
N ILE A 100 1.14 -3.41 -6.09
CA ILE A 100 2.56 -3.72 -6.05
C ILE A 100 2.70 -5.10 -5.41
N GLY A 101 3.50 -5.95 -6.03
CA GLY A 101 3.65 -7.31 -5.55
C GLY A 101 4.82 -8.04 -6.17
N VAL A 102 4.88 -9.34 -5.94
CA VAL A 102 6.05 -10.16 -6.30
C VAL A 102 5.72 -11.08 -7.47
N ASP A 103 6.58 -11.08 -8.48
CA ASP A 103 6.48 -11.96 -9.65
C ASP A 103 7.29 -13.25 -9.43
N LEU A 104 6.58 -14.37 -9.29
CA LEU A 104 7.14 -15.72 -9.13
C LEU A 104 7.30 -16.46 -10.46
N SER A 105 6.86 -15.86 -11.56
CA SER A 105 6.89 -16.46 -12.89
C SER A 105 7.20 -15.41 -13.96
N PRO A 106 8.40 -14.80 -13.94
CA PRO A 106 8.79 -13.82 -14.95
C PRO A 106 8.76 -14.41 -16.36
N ALA A 107 8.86 -13.54 -17.35
CA ALA A 107 8.92 -13.94 -18.75
C ALA A 107 10.17 -14.83 -19.01
N PRO A 108 10.01 -16.06 -19.54
CA PRO A 108 11.11 -17.02 -19.64
C PRO A 108 12.32 -16.58 -20.47
N SER A 109 12.09 -15.71 -21.45
CA SER A 109 13.08 -15.32 -22.44
C SER A 109 13.65 -13.92 -22.22
N GLY A 110 13.34 -13.27 -21.09
CA GLY A 110 13.81 -11.92 -20.79
C GLY A 110 14.79 -11.83 -19.62
N GLY A 111 15.06 -10.59 -19.21
CA GLY A 111 16.05 -10.28 -18.16
C GLY A 111 15.51 -10.24 -16.72
N GLY A 112 14.21 -10.50 -16.55
CA GLY A 112 13.53 -10.55 -15.25
C GLY A 112 13.95 -11.76 -14.42
N ALA A 113 13.68 -11.71 -13.11
CA ALA A 113 14.04 -12.75 -12.16
C ALA A 113 12.87 -13.11 -11.24
N PRO A 114 12.68 -14.39 -10.87
CA PRO A 114 11.67 -14.76 -9.88
C PRO A 114 11.95 -14.04 -8.55
N GLY A 115 10.92 -13.42 -7.97
CA GLY A 115 11.07 -12.59 -6.78
C GLY A 115 11.22 -11.08 -7.07
N GLN A 116 11.22 -10.65 -8.34
CA GLN A 116 11.17 -9.24 -8.69
C GLN A 116 9.86 -8.59 -8.19
N VAL A 117 9.94 -7.33 -7.79
CA VAL A 117 8.78 -6.53 -7.37
C VAL A 117 8.24 -5.78 -8.59
N ILE A 118 6.95 -5.93 -8.85
CA ILE A 118 6.27 -5.41 -10.03
C ILE A 118 5.01 -4.62 -9.66
N LEU A 119 4.69 -3.66 -10.52
CA LEU A 119 3.42 -2.96 -10.58
C LEU A 119 2.53 -3.62 -11.64
N PHE A 120 1.33 -4.03 -11.25
CA PHE A 120 0.38 -4.72 -12.11
C PHE A 120 -1.06 -4.50 -11.62
N GLY A 121 -2.03 -4.88 -12.44
CA GLY A 121 -3.44 -4.82 -12.08
C GLY A 121 -4.31 -4.35 -13.22
N ARG A 122 -5.52 -3.93 -12.86
CA ARG A 122 -6.61 -3.56 -13.77
C ARG A 122 -6.20 -2.49 -14.78
N ASP A 123 -5.49 -1.46 -14.32
CA ASP A 123 -5.16 -0.27 -15.10
C ASP A 123 -3.70 -0.28 -15.61
N PHE A 124 -2.97 -1.37 -15.34
CA PHE A 124 -1.56 -1.52 -15.73
C PHE A 124 -1.41 -2.50 -16.90
N ASP A 125 -1.73 -2.03 -18.10
CA ASP A 125 -1.46 -2.74 -19.36
C ASP A 125 0.05 -2.97 -19.54
N THR A 126 0.85 -1.98 -19.16
CA THR A 126 2.31 -2.09 -19.08
C THR A 126 2.72 -2.41 -17.65
N LYS A 127 3.21 -3.63 -17.41
CA LYS A 127 3.71 -4.02 -16.10
C LYS A 127 5.10 -3.45 -15.89
N VAL A 128 5.35 -2.86 -14.72
CA VAL A 128 6.61 -2.19 -14.43
C VAL A 128 7.38 -2.93 -13.36
N VAL A 129 8.64 -3.27 -13.62
CA VAL A 129 9.54 -3.80 -12.59
C VAL A 129 10.02 -2.63 -11.74
N LEU A 130 9.57 -2.58 -10.49
CA LEU A 130 9.99 -1.59 -9.50
C LEU A 130 11.31 -1.99 -8.84
N TRP A 131 11.53 -3.30 -8.69
CA TRP A 131 12.75 -3.85 -8.14
C TRP A 131 13.07 -5.20 -8.78
N ARG A 132 14.30 -5.38 -9.29
CA ARG A 132 14.68 -6.59 -10.04
C ARG A 132 14.73 -7.87 -9.19
N GLY A 133 14.76 -7.74 -7.86
CA GLY A 133 14.89 -8.88 -6.97
C GLY A 133 16.30 -9.48 -7.00
N GLU A 134 17.33 -8.68 -6.74
CA GLU A 134 18.72 -9.17 -6.71
C GLU A 134 18.92 -10.19 -5.57
N GLY A 135 18.89 -11.48 -5.92
CA GLY A 135 19.08 -12.60 -4.99
C GLY A 135 17.87 -12.89 -4.11
N GLU A 136 18.08 -13.61 -3.01
CA GLU A 136 17.00 -14.04 -2.09
C GLU A 136 16.35 -12.88 -1.31
N GLY A 137 16.97 -11.69 -1.35
CA GLY A 137 16.54 -10.50 -0.60
C GLY A 137 15.53 -9.61 -1.31
N GLY A 138 15.07 -9.93 -2.53
CA GLY A 138 14.31 -9.02 -3.40
C GLY A 138 13.26 -8.14 -2.71
N TRP A 139 12.25 -8.75 -2.09
CA TRP A 139 11.20 -8.03 -1.33
C TRP A 139 11.77 -7.24 -0.14
N GLY A 140 12.67 -7.84 0.64
CA GLY A 140 13.28 -7.17 1.80
C GLY A 140 14.12 -5.96 1.40
N ARG A 141 14.79 -6.00 0.24
CA ARG A 141 15.54 -4.86 -0.31
C ARG A 141 14.62 -3.76 -0.82
N PHE A 142 13.47 -4.12 -1.39
CA PHE A 142 12.43 -3.14 -1.72
C PHE A 142 11.88 -2.44 -0.47
N LEU A 143 11.60 -3.20 0.60
CA LEU A 143 11.20 -2.61 1.89
C LEU A 143 12.30 -1.73 2.49
N GLN A 144 13.56 -2.15 2.40
CA GLN A 144 14.71 -1.35 2.82
C GLN A 144 14.76 -0.02 2.07
N PHE A 145 14.59 -0.03 0.75
CA PHE A 145 14.55 1.19 -0.05
C PHE A 145 13.42 2.13 0.41
N VAL A 146 12.22 1.61 0.67
CA VAL A 146 11.12 2.43 1.20
C VAL A 146 11.47 3.02 2.57
N ALA A 147 12.11 2.25 3.46
CA ALA A 147 12.55 2.75 4.76
C ALA A 147 13.60 3.87 4.62
N GLU A 148 14.57 3.71 3.70
CA GLU A 148 15.59 4.72 3.42
C GLU A 148 14.98 6.04 2.90
N GLU A 149 13.95 5.96 2.05
CA GLU A 149 13.22 7.16 1.57
C GLU A 149 12.46 7.86 2.70
N LEU A 150 11.84 7.10 3.62
CA LEU A 150 11.19 7.66 4.81
C LEU A 150 12.21 8.31 5.76
N GLU A 151 13.38 7.71 5.92
CA GLU A 151 14.48 8.23 6.75
C GLU A 151 15.12 9.49 6.15
N ALA A 152 15.18 9.60 4.82
CA ALA A 152 15.67 10.80 4.13
C ALA A 152 14.81 12.04 4.45
N GLY A 153 13.54 11.84 4.79
CA GLY A 153 12.63 12.91 5.23
C GLY A 153 12.16 13.83 4.10
N GLU A 154 12.41 13.48 2.84
CA GLU A 154 11.90 14.19 1.66
C GLU A 154 10.43 13.80 1.36
N MET A 155 9.57 13.93 2.36
CA MET A 155 8.15 13.57 2.27
C MET A 155 7.23 14.75 2.56
N TRP A 156 6.06 14.74 1.93
CA TRP A 156 5.01 15.72 2.17
C TRP A 156 3.84 15.06 2.90
N SER A 157 3.36 15.68 3.97
CA SER A 157 2.10 15.30 4.62
C SER A 157 0.94 16.10 4.01
N LEU A 158 -0.21 15.46 3.86
CA LEU A 158 -1.46 16.07 3.40
C LEU A 158 -2.30 16.65 4.56
N GLU A 159 -1.85 16.48 5.81
CA GLU A 159 -2.56 17.04 6.97
C GLU A 159 -2.61 18.58 6.90
N GLU A 160 -3.81 19.15 7.01
CA GLU A 160 -3.95 20.56 7.37
C GLU A 160 -3.34 20.73 8.76
N VAL A 161 -2.41 21.68 8.92
CA VAL A 161 -1.94 22.09 10.25
C VAL A 161 -3.16 22.60 10.99
N ASN A 162 -3.74 21.78 11.87
CA ASN A 162 -4.83 22.20 12.73
C ASN A 162 -4.26 23.22 13.72
N SER A 163 -4.23 24.49 13.34
CA SER A 163 -3.92 25.60 14.22
C SER A 163 -5.14 25.83 15.13
N GLY A 164 -5.26 25.02 16.17
CA GLY A 164 -6.30 25.09 17.21
C GLY A 164 -6.60 23.70 17.73
N SER A 165 -6.12 23.27 18.90
CA SER A 165 -6.01 23.97 20.17
C SER A 165 -4.72 23.62 20.90
N GLU A 166 -3.88 24.63 21.14
CA GLU A 166 -3.08 24.65 22.37
C GLU A 166 -4.10 24.76 23.52
N ASP A 167 -4.36 23.66 24.22
CA ASP A 167 -4.99 23.55 25.56
C ASP A 167 -5.89 22.32 25.64
N GLU A 168 -5.30 21.13 25.61
CA GLU A 168 -5.81 20.00 26.39
C GLU A 168 -4.62 19.07 26.65
N GLU A 169 -3.99 19.29 27.80
CA GLU A 169 -3.00 18.36 28.34
C GLU A 169 -3.65 16.97 28.44
N ASP A 170 -3.20 16.03 27.62
CA ASP A 170 -3.45 14.59 27.80
C ASP A 170 -2.90 14.17 29.16
N THR A 171 -3.73 14.35 30.20
CA THR A 171 -3.48 13.83 31.53
C THR A 171 -3.74 12.32 31.45
N VAL A 172 -2.71 11.58 31.04
CA VAL A 172 -2.71 10.11 31.12
C VAL A 172 -2.64 9.72 32.59
N GLY A 173 -3.82 9.49 33.19
CA GLY A 173 -3.96 9.13 34.59
C GLY A 173 -5.28 8.40 34.89
N TYR A 174 -5.26 7.58 35.93
CA TYR A 174 -6.29 6.63 36.39
C TYR A 174 -7.68 7.25 36.74
N GLU A 175 -7.90 8.54 36.50
CA GLU A 175 -9.10 9.28 36.92
C GLU A 175 -10.24 9.29 35.87
N SER A 176 -10.00 8.87 34.63
CA SER A 176 -11.01 8.89 33.57
C SER A 176 -12.15 7.88 33.72
N TYR A 177 -12.08 6.97 34.72
CA TYR A 177 -13.10 5.95 34.95
C TYR A 177 -14.30 6.39 35.80
N PHE A 178 -14.28 7.56 36.46
CA PHE A 178 -15.35 7.96 37.39
C PHE A 178 -16.18 9.18 36.99
N SER A 179 -15.91 9.84 35.86
CA SER A 179 -16.73 10.97 35.41
C SER A 179 -17.76 10.57 34.34
N GLY A 180 -18.55 9.54 34.65
CA GLY A 180 -19.75 9.19 33.89
C GLY A 180 -20.98 9.78 34.57
N GLY A 181 -21.36 11.02 34.24
CA GLY A 181 -22.58 11.60 34.80
C GLY A 181 -22.94 13.00 34.29
N GLY A 182 -23.82 13.05 33.28
CA GLY A 182 -24.89 14.07 33.26
C GLY A 182 -24.89 15.10 32.13
N SER A 183 -25.89 14.95 31.26
CA SER A 183 -26.81 16.00 30.79
C SER A 183 -26.31 17.23 30.01
N GLY A 184 -26.85 17.39 28.80
CA GLY A 184 -27.56 18.64 28.45
C GLY A 184 -27.08 19.41 27.22
N ALA A 185 -27.88 19.32 26.15
CA ALA A 185 -28.34 20.40 25.25
C ALA A 185 -27.35 21.47 24.74
N GLY A 186 -27.29 21.60 23.40
CA GLY A 186 -26.82 22.83 22.76
C GLY A 186 -27.01 22.82 21.23
N LEU A 187 -27.99 23.57 20.76
CA LEU A 187 -28.38 23.77 19.36
C LEU A 187 -27.41 24.71 18.62
N GLY A 188 -27.21 24.45 17.32
CA GLY A 188 -27.44 25.46 16.27
C GLY A 188 -26.26 26.27 15.72
N GLY A 189 -25.98 26.03 14.43
CA GLY A 189 -26.08 27.05 13.36
C GLY A 189 -24.92 28.02 13.11
N GLY A 190 -24.58 28.24 11.83
CA GLY A 190 -23.99 29.50 11.38
C GLY A 190 -22.92 29.43 10.30
N ASP A 191 -23.37 29.31 9.06
CA ASP A 191 -22.79 29.79 7.79
C ASP A 191 -21.81 31.00 7.88
N ARG A 192 -20.67 30.96 7.16
CA ARG A 192 -20.17 32.04 6.25
C ARG A 192 -18.72 31.82 5.77
N GLY A 193 -18.54 31.98 4.46
CA GLY A 193 -17.27 31.79 3.75
C GLY A 193 -16.24 32.93 3.90
N GLY A 194 -15.06 32.64 3.33
CA GLY A 194 -13.99 33.60 3.10
C GLY A 194 -13.06 33.09 2.01
N SER A 195 -13.05 33.76 0.85
CA SER A 195 -12.00 33.60 -0.16
C SER A 195 -10.71 34.22 0.36
N GLY A 196 -9.66 33.42 0.53
CA GLY A 196 -8.32 33.88 0.90
C GLY A 196 -7.28 33.05 0.15
N ALA A 197 -6.42 33.71 -0.60
CA ALA A 197 -5.37 33.09 -1.40
C ALA A 197 -4.41 32.24 -0.55
N ALA A 198 -4.18 30.99 -0.95
CA ALA A 198 -3.18 30.11 -0.35
C ALA A 198 -1.78 30.70 -0.58
N GLY A 199 -1.17 31.21 0.47
CA GLY A 199 0.25 31.56 0.51
C GLY A 199 0.96 30.61 1.46
N PHE A 200 1.83 29.75 0.93
CA PHE A 200 2.62 28.81 1.73
C PHE A 200 3.69 29.55 2.54
N ARG A 201 3.77 29.26 3.85
CA ARG A 201 4.90 29.63 4.70
C ARG A 201 5.26 28.46 5.61
N LEU A 202 6.50 27.98 5.48
CA LEU A 202 7.07 26.88 6.26
C LEU A 202 7.56 27.37 7.63
N THR A 203 7.22 26.63 8.70
CA THR A 203 8.05 26.46 9.89
C THR A 203 7.73 25.10 10.55
N GLY A 204 8.72 24.22 10.73
CA GLY A 204 8.58 22.99 11.51
C GLY A 204 9.89 22.20 11.58
N ASP A 205 10.31 21.82 12.79
CA ASP A 205 11.56 21.10 13.10
C ASP A 205 11.32 19.59 13.29
N TYR A 206 12.28 18.79 12.81
CA TYR A 206 12.30 17.32 12.81
C TYR A 206 12.41 16.72 14.23
N LYS A 207 11.51 15.81 14.60
CA LYS A 207 11.63 14.94 15.79
C LYS A 207 11.85 13.50 15.33
N GLY A 208 13.10 13.03 15.35
CA GLY A 208 13.46 11.66 14.99
C GLY A 208 12.81 10.59 15.88
N TRP A 209 12.73 9.36 15.36
CA TRP A 209 12.15 8.20 16.05
C TRP A 209 13.14 7.52 17.00
N PRO A 210 12.70 7.01 18.18
CA PRO A 210 13.54 6.26 19.09
C PRO A 210 13.77 4.83 18.58
N VAL A 211 15.02 4.50 18.27
CA VAL A 211 15.47 3.13 17.99
C VAL A 211 15.64 2.38 19.30
N LEU A 212 15.08 1.15 19.39
CA LEU A 212 15.35 0.17 20.45
C LEU A 212 16.58 -0.69 20.11
#